data_AF-A0A661BSS1-F1
#
_entry.id   AF-A0A661BSS1-F1
#
_cell.length_a   1.000
_cell.length_b   1.000
_cell.length_c   1.000
_cell.angle_alpha   90.00
_cell.angle_beta   90.00
_cell.angle_gamma   90.00
#
_symmetry.space_group_name_H-M   'P 1'
#
loop_
_entity.id
_entity.type
_entity.pdbx_description
1 polymer ?
#
loop_
_entity_poly.entity_id
_entity_poly.type
_entity_poly.pdbx_seq_one_letter_code
_entity_poly.pdbx_strand_id
1 'polypeptide(L)'
;FDNPRDIKGTAFLSHTHALKPDDQWLYLPALKRVKRIASANKSGPFVGSEFAYEDLASQEVEKYRYKWLRDETLDGHEVFVIESYPQYKNSGYTRLISWIDKDLYKAHKTEFYDRKNTLLKTLVFTEYNQYLEKYWRPGKMAMENHQTGKKTDLIWKNFQFKNGLGDRDFDRNSLKRAR
;
A
#
# COMPACT_ATOMS: atom_id res chain seq x y z
N PHE A 1 -3.15 -15.83 -1.24
CA PHE A 1 -4.55 -15.61 -1.62
C PHE A 1 -5.26 -16.93 -1.58
N ASP A 2 -6.35 -17.05 -0.84
CA ASP A 2 -6.97 -18.36 -0.58
C ASP A 2 -8.30 -18.54 -1.35
N ASN A 3 -8.94 -17.43 -1.72
CA ASN A 3 -10.20 -17.37 -2.47
C ASN A 3 -10.25 -16.08 -3.31
N PRO A 4 -11.10 -16.01 -4.36
CA PRO A 4 -11.83 -17.13 -5.00
C PRO A 4 -10.90 -18.08 -5.78
N ARG A 5 -11.48 -19.12 -6.40
CA ARG A 5 -10.74 -20.25 -7.01
C ARG A 5 -9.76 -19.83 -8.11
N ASP A 6 -10.08 -18.77 -8.84
CA ASP A 6 -9.27 -18.19 -9.92
C ASP A 6 -7.97 -17.55 -9.43
N ILE A 7 -7.94 -16.99 -8.22
CA ILE A 7 -6.74 -16.41 -7.60
C ILE A 7 -6.16 -17.24 -6.45
N LYS A 8 -6.82 -18.32 -6.04
CA LYS A 8 -6.36 -19.21 -4.96
C LYS A 8 -4.96 -19.75 -5.21
N GLY A 9 -4.09 -19.61 -4.22
CA GLY A 9 -2.66 -19.95 -4.26
C GLY A 9 -1.78 -18.85 -4.84
N THR A 10 -2.34 -17.72 -5.31
CA THR A 10 -1.53 -16.56 -5.68
C THR A 10 -0.82 -16.04 -4.44
N ALA A 11 0.46 -15.72 -4.57
CA ALA A 11 1.25 -15.17 -3.48
C ALA A 11 2.11 -14.02 -4.00
N PHE A 12 2.25 -13.00 -3.17
CA PHE A 12 3.04 -11.81 -3.46
C PHE A 12 4.11 -11.64 -2.39
N LEU A 13 5.35 -11.40 -2.81
CA LEU A 13 6.47 -11.10 -1.94
C LEU A 13 7.05 -9.75 -2.36
N SER A 14 7.27 -8.88 -1.37
CA SER A 14 7.91 -7.58 -1.58
C SER A 14 9.04 -7.41 -0.57
N HIS A 15 10.23 -7.10 -1.08
CA HIS A 15 11.35 -6.59 -0.30
C HIS A 15 11.51 -5.11 -0.63
N THR A 16 11.08 -4.26 0.31
CA THR A 16 11.10 -2.82 0.12
C THR A 16 12.51 -2.26 0.33
N HIS A 17 12.89 -1.29 -0.50
CA HIS A 17 14.12 -0.51 -0.30
C HIS A 17 13.77 0.98 -0.27
N ALA A 18 14.59 1.78 0.41
CA ALA A 18 14.39 3.23 0.52
C ALA A 18 14.44 3.93 -0.86
N LEU A 19 15.64 4.04 -1.45
CA LEU A 19 15.84 4.75 -2.72
C LEU A 19 16.07 3.80 -3.92
N LYS A 20 16.28 2.52 -3.65
CA LYS A 20 16.40 1.51 -4.71
C LYS A 20 15.02 0.97 -5.07
N PRO A 21 14.82 0.46 -6.30
CA PRO A 21 13.59 -0.23 -6.61
C PRO A 21 13.40 -1.46 -5.71
N ASP A 22 12.28 -1.54 -4.97
CA ASP A 22 11.83 -2.77 -4.28
C ASP A 22 11.90 -3.99 -5.19
N ASP A 23 12.28 -5.12 -4.61
CA ASP A 23 12.23 -6.41 -5.27
C ASP A 23 10.88 -7.06 -5.00
N GLN A 24 10.12 -7.27 -6.06
CA GLN A 24 8.75 -7.76 -5.96
C GLN A 24 8.56 -9.00 -6.85
N TRP A 25 7.86 -9.98 -6.33
CA TRP A 25 7.57 -11.23 -7.03
C TRP A 25 6.12 -11.63 -6.84
N LEU A 26 5.51 -12.10 -7.93
CA LEU A 26 4.18 -12.67 -7.95
C LEU A 26 4.29 -14.15 -8.34
N TYR A 27 3.76 -15.01 -7.49
CA TYR A 27 3.57 -16.43 -7.79
C TYR A 27 2.16 -16.64 -8.35
N LEU A 28 2.10 -17.23 -9.54
CA LEU A 28 0.84 -17.59 -10.20
C LEU A 28 0.71 -19.12 -10.21
N PRO A 29 -0.25 -19.69 -9.45
CA PRO A 29 -0.37 -21.13 -9.26
C PRO A 29 -0.74 -21.85 -10.55
N ALA A 30 -1.59 -21.24 -11.40
CA ALA A 30 -1.97 -21.79 -12.71
C ALA A 30 -0.75 -22.07 -13.62
N LEU A 31 0.31 -21.26 -13.47
CA LEU A 31 1.55 -21.40 -14.25
C LEU A 31 2.68 -22.08 -13.47
N LYS A 32 2.49 -22.33 -12.16
CA LYS A 32 3.52 -22.77 -11.21
C LYS A 32 4.83 -21.96 -11.31
N ARG A 33 4.72 -20.68 -11.63
CA ARG A 33 5.86 -19.79 -11.93
C ARG A 33 5.86 -18.58 -11.02
N VAL A 34 7.08 -18.18 -10.63
CA VAL A 34 7.36 -16.92 -9.94
C VAL A 34 7.80 -15.91 -10.99
N LYS A 35 7.05 -14.83 -11.15
CA LYS A 35 7.38 -13.71 -12.03
C LYS A 35 7.90 -12.54 -11.19
N ARG A 36 9.06 -12.00 -11.55
CA ARG A 36 9.55 -10.74 -10.96
C ARG A 36 8.73 -9.58 -11.55
N ILE A 37 8.26 -8.68 -10.69
CA ILE A 37 7.61 -7.44 -11.11
C ILE A 37 8.73 -6.42 -11.36
N ALA A 38 8.88 -6.02 -12.62
CA ALA A 38 9.86 -5.00 -12.98
C ALA A 38 9.48 -3.66 -12.32
N SER A 39 10.48 -2.88 -11.92
CA SER A 39 10.29 -1.54 -11.33
C SER A 39 9.39 -0.63 -12.18
N ALA A 40 9.47 -0.73 -13.50
CA ALA A 40 8.65 0.03 -14.44
C ALA A 40 7.15 -0.30 -14.37
N ASN A 41 6.77 -1.46 -13.83
CA ASN A 41 5.39 -1.95 -13.79
C ASN A 41 4.74 -1.80 -12.41
N LYS A 42 5.41 -1.15 -11.46
CA LYS A 42 4.91 -1.01 -10.08
C LYS A 42 3.67 -0.13 -9.95
N SER A 43 3.47 0.77 -10.90
CA SER A 43 2.26 1.58 -11.02
C SER A 43 1.05 0.83 -11.57
N GLY A 44 1.25 -0.42 -12.02
CA GLY A 44 0.17 -1.26 -12.54
C GLY A 44 -0.74 -1.79 -11.41
N PRO A 45 -2.02 -2.08 -11.72
CA PRO A 45 -2.97 -2.58 -10.74
C PRO A 45 -2.54 -3.95 -10.21
N PHE A 46 -2.68 -4.13 -8.90
CA PHE A 46 -2.45 -5.38 -8.20
C PHE A 46 -3.70 -6.25 -8.33
N VAL A 47 -3.55 -7.37 -9.05
CA VAL A 47 -4.59 -8.40 -9.25
C VAL A 47 -5.97 -7.84 -9.66
N GLY A 48 -6.00 -6.75 -10.44
CA GLY A 48 -7.24 -6.13 -10.92
C GLY A 48 -7.95 -5.22 -9.91
N SER A 49 -7.32 -4.94 -8.77
CA SER A 49 -7.80 -3.96 -7.79
C SER A 49 -7.39 -2.53 -8.11
N GLU A 50 -7.96 -1.57 -7.37
CA GLU A 50 -7.55 -0.16 -7.41
C GLU A 50 -6.26 0.15 -6.62
N PHE A 51 -5.64 -0.87 -6.01
CA PHE A 51 -4.28 -0.77 -5.45
C PHE A 51 -3.26 -1.08 -6.52
N ALA A 52 -2.21 -0.27 -6.63
CA ALA A 52 -1.03 -0.56 -7.42
C ALA A 52 -0.02 -1.41 -6.62
N TYR A 53 0.94 -2.06 -7.28
CA TYR A 53 2.01 -2.78 -6.57
C TYR A 53 2.85 -1.86 -5.67
N GLU A 54 2.99 -0.58 -6.03
CA GLU A 54 3.67 0.42 -5.20
C GLU A 54 2.89 0.78 -3.93
N ASP A 55 1.56 0.62 -3.91
CA ASP A 55 0.72 0.94 -2.74
C ASP A 55 0.81 -0.13 -1.64
N LEU A 56 1.26 -1.34 -2.00
CA LEU A 56 1.37 -2.50 -1.11
C LEU A 56 2.80 -2.69 -0.57
N ALA A 57 3.74 -1.86 -1.00
CA ALA A 57 5.06 -1.79 -0.40
C ALA A 57 5.01 -1.04 0.93
N SER A 58 6.04 -1.20 1.76
CA SER A 58 6.16 -0.37 2.97
C SER A 58 6.38 1.10 2.60
N GLN A 59 5.81 1.96 3.43
CA GLN A 59 5.97 3.41 3.37
C GLN A 59 7.30 3.76 4.04
N GLU A 60 8.28 4.17 3.25
CA GLU A 60 9.59 4.62 3.74
C GLU A 60 9.69 6.13 3.60
N VAL A 61 10.21 6.81 4.62
CA VAL A 61 10.27 8.29 4.64
C VAL A 61 11.09 8.79 3.45
N GLU A 62 12.20 8.11 3.15
CA GLU A 62 13.14 8.46 2.10
C GLU A 62 12.56 8.32 0.69
N LYS A 63 11.46 7.57 0.50
CA LYS A 63 10.83 7.40 -0.83
C LYS A 63 10.21 8.68 -1.37
N TYR A 64 10.02 9.70 -0.53
CA TYR A 64 9.35 10.93 -0.91
C TYR A 64 10.14 12.18 -0.47
N ARG A 65 9.93 13.26 -1.20
CA ARG A 65 10.12 14.61 -0.67
C ARG A 65 8.78 15.13 -0.19
N TYR A 66 8.79 15.92 0.87
CA TYR A 66 7.56 16.37 1.53
C TYR A 66 7.44 17.88 1.48
N LYS A 67 6.19 18.34 1.42
CA LYS A 67 5.81 19.72 1.62
C LYS A 67 4.60 19.75 2.56
N TRP A 68 4.76 20.35 3.72
CA TRP A 68 3.61 20.69 4.55
C TRP A 68 2.78 21.74 3.82
N LEU A 69 1.46 21.49 3.70
CA LEU A 69 0.55 22.40 3.02
C LEU A 69 -0.15 23.32 4.01
N ARG A 70 -0.75 22.74 5.05
CA ARG A 70 -1.55 23.43 6.06
C ARG A 70 -1.90 22.47 7.20
N ASP A 71 -2.43 23.06 8.26
CA ASP A 71 -3.22 22.36 9.25
C ASP A 71 -4.72 22.44 8.87
N GLU A 72 -5.48 21.42 9.21
CA GLU A 72 -6.92 21.33 8.91
C GLU A 72 -7.62 20.54 10.02
N THR A 73 -8.93 20.71 10.14
CA THR A 73 -9.78 19.81 10.93
C THR A 73 -10.53 18.87 9.98
N LEU A 74 -10.29 17.56 10.09
CA LEU A 74 -10.96 16.52 9.32
C LEU A 74 -11.77 15.62 10.25
N ASP A 75 -13.09 15.57 10.07
CA ASP A 75 -14.01 14.76 10.88
C ASP A 75 -13.83 14.95 12.40
N GLY A 76 -13.53 16.18 12.83
CA GLY A 76 -13.29 16.53 14.23
C GLY A 76 -11.87 16.27 14.74
N HIS A 77 -10.96 15.77 13.90
CA HIS A 77 -9.55 15.60 14.22
C HIS A 77 -8.72 16.75 13.68
N GLU A 78 -7.81 17.27 14.50
CA GLU A 78 -6.75 18.15 14.02
C GLU A 78 -5.72 17.33 13.23
N VAL A 79 -5.46 17.72 11.98
CA VAL A 79 -4.59 16.98 11.06
C VAL A 79 -3.59 17.89 10.36
N PHE A 80 -2.43 17.32 10.03
CA PHE A 80 -1.49 17.86 9.06
C PHE A 80 -1.94 17.45 7.66
N VAL A 81 -1.97 18.41 6.73
CA VAL A 81 -2.13 18.13 5.31
C VAL A 81 -0.74 18.21 4.66
N ILE A 82 -0.22 17.07 4.23
CA ILE A 82 1.14 16.94 3.70
C ILE A 82 1.09 16.46 2.26
N GLU A 83 1.83 17.14 1.39
CA GLU A 83 2.05 16.73 0.02
C GLU A 83 3.38 15.96 -0.11
N SER A 84 3.31 14.78 -0.71
CA SER A 84 4.44 13.87 -0.88
C SER A 84 4.74 13.65 -2.36
N TYR A 85 6.02 13.77 -2.73
CA TYR A 85 6.52 13.63 -4.10
C TYR A 85 7.41 12.39 -4.21
N PRO A 86 6.97 11.32 -4.89
CA PRO A 86 7.78 10.12 -5.05
C PRO A 86 9.16 10.44 -5.68
N GLN A 87 10.23 9.93 -5.09
CA GLN A 87 11.61 10.20 -5.55
C GLN A 87 12.09 9.21 -6.63
N TYR A 88 11.36 8.13 -6.87
CA TYR A 88 11.75 7.13 -7.85
C TYR A 88 11.01 7.33 -9.19
N LYS A 89 11.75 7.19 -10.29
CA LYS A 89 11.31 7.60 -11.64
C LYS A 89 10.02 6.93 -12.15
N ASN A 90 9.71 5.73 -11.66
CA ASN A 90 8.67 4.87 -12.24
C ASN A 90 7.34 4.89 -11.48
N SER A 91 7.16 5.76 -10.48
CA SER A 91 5.87 5.88 -9.79
C SER A 91 4.75 6.22 -10.79
N GLY A 92 3.56 5.70 -10.53
CA GLY A 92 2.34 6.10 -11.21
C GLY A 92 1.86 7.49 -10.81
N TYR A 93 2.41 8.05 -9.73
CA TYR A 93 1.93 9.26 -9.11
C TYR A 93 2.93 10.41 -9.27
N THR A 94 2.43 11.59 -9.60
CA THR A 94 3.24 12.83 -9.54
C THR A 94 3.34 13.33 -8.10
N ARG A 95 2.27 13.16 -7.33
CA ARG A 95 2.18 13.57 -5.93
C ARG A 95 1.04 12.87 -5.21
N LEU A 96 1.15 12.83 -3.90
CA LEU A 96 0.11 12.39 -2.99
C LEU A 96 -0.20 13.52 -2.01
N ILE A 97 -1.44 13.63 -1.53
CA ILE A 97 -1.79 14.49 -0.40
C ILE A 97 -2.35 13.62 0.71
N SER A 98 -1.76 13.66 1.90
CA SER A 98 -2.17 12.87 3.06
C SER A 98 -2.63 13.77 4.21
N TRP A 99 -3.74 13.39 4.84
CA TRP A 99 -4.26 13.98 6.07
C TRP A 99 -3.86 13.08 7.22
N ILE A 100 -2.95 13.56 8.07
CA ILE A 100 -2.32 12.79 9.15
C ILE A 100 -2.66 13.45 10.48
N ASP A 101 -3.24 12.72 11.43
CA ASP A 101 -3.62 13.34 12.72
C ASP A 101 -2.44 13.81 13.55
N LYS A 102 -2.63 14.91 14.29
CA LYS A 102 -1.56 15.54 15.07
C LYS A 102 -1.22 14.78 16.35
N ASP A 103 -2.10 13.91 16.83
CA ASP A 103 -1.96 13.23 18.12
C ASP A 103 -1.12 11.95 18.01
N LEU A 104 -1.48 11.10 17.05
CA LEU A 104 -0.99 9.73 16.87
C LEU A 104 -0.36 9.51 15.49
N TYR A 105 -0.37 10.51 14.61
CA TYR A 105 0.23 10.47 13.27
C TYR A 105 -0.33 9.35 12.39
N LYS A 106 -1.61 9.01 12.54
CA LYS A 106 -2.32 8.08 11.65
C LYS A 106 -2.80 8.85 10.43
N ALA A 107 -2.67 8.23 9.26
CA ALA A 107 -3.31 8.74 8.06
C ALA A 107 -4.82 8.49 8.12
N HIS A 108 -5.63 9.50 7.88
CA HIS A 108 -7.09 9.37 7.73
C HIS A 108 -7.49 9.22 6.27
N LYS A 109 -6.80 9.96 5.39
CA LYS A 109 -7.08 10.03 3.96
C LYS A 109 -5.79 10.27 3.18
N THR A 110 -5.68 9.66 2.00
CA THR A 110 -4.64 9.98 1.02
C THR A 110 -5.25 10.12 -0.38
N GLU A 111 -4.96 11.23 -1.04
CA GLU A 111 -5.32 11.49 -2.44
C GLU A 111 -4.10 11.26 -3.33
N PHE A 112 -4.29 10.54 -4.43
CA PHE A 112 -3.24 10.18 -5.38
C PHE A 112 -3.47 10.93 -6.70
N TYR A 113 -2.46 11.64 -7.18
CA TYR A 113 -2.50 12.36 -8.45
C TYR A 113 -1.66 11.64 -9.49
N ASP A 114 -2.23 11.40 -10.66
CA ASP A 114 -1.55 10.71 -11.75
C ASP A 114 -0.42 11.54 -12.38
N ARG A 115 0.25 10.97 -13.39
CA ARG A 115 1.33 11.64 -14.14
C ARG A 115 0.89 12.90 -14.89
N LYS A 116 -0.41 13.10 -15.13
CA LYS A 116 -0.99 14.32 -15.69
C LYS A 116 -1.45 15.30 -14.60
N ASN A 117 -1.13 15.01 -13.34
CA ASN A 117 -1.51 15.77 -12.15
C ASN A 117 -3.04 15.88 -11.97
N THR A 118 -3.79 14.89 -12.44
CA THR A 118 -5.24 14.77 -12.21
C THR A 118 -5.50 13.86 -11.01
N LEU A 119 -6.51 14.20 -10.19
CA LEU A 119 -6.91 13.33 -9.09
C LEU A 119 -7.33 11.96 -9.66
N LEU A 120 -6.58 10.93 -9.30
CA LEU A 120 -6.77 9.57 -9.80
C LEU A 120 -7.66 8.79 -8.85
N LYS A 121 -7.26 8.73 -7.58
CA LYS A 121 -7.91 7.90 -6.57
C LYS A 121 -7.73 8.46 -5.16
N THR A 122 -8.61 8.07 -4.25
CA THR A 122 -8.54 8.40 -2.82
C THR A 122 -8.59 7.12 -2.00
N LEU A 123 -7.69 7.04 -1.02
CA LEU A 123 -7.65 6.00 0.00
C LEU A 123 -8.12 6.57 1.34
N VAL A 124 -9.10 5.93 1.96
CA VAL A 124 -9.59 6.28 3.30
C VAL A 124 -9.27 5.16 4.27
N PHE A 125 -8.77 5.52 5.44
CA PHE A 125 -8.38 4.61 6.51
C PHE A 125 -9.36 4.71 7.68
N THR A 126 -9.95 3.58 8.06
CA THR A 126 -10.96 3.52 9.14
C THR A 126 -10.75 2.31 10.04
N GLU A 127 -11.52 2.25 11.13
CA GLU A 127 -11.55 1.12 12.07
C GLU A 127 -10.16 0.83 12.69
N TYR A 128 -9.47 1.90 13.09
CA TYR A 128 -8.14 1.80 13.68
C TYR A 128 -8.15 1.01 15.00
N ASN A 129 -7.21 0.06 15.12
CA ASN A 129 -6.97 -0.70 16.34
C ASN A 129 -5.51 -0.54 16.77
N GLN A 130 -5.28 -0.45 18.08
CA GLN A 130 -3.95 -0.38 18.67
C GLN A 130 -3.48 -1.78 19.10
N TYR A 131 -2.23 -2.10 18.79
CA TYR A 131 -1.60 -3.37 19.12
C TYR A 131 -0.31 -3.13 19.89
N LEU A 132 -0.05 -3.97 20.90
CA LEU A 132 1.12 -3.87 21.77
C LEU A 132 1.32 -2.45 22.35
N GLU A 133 0.21 -1.77 22.65
CA GLU A 133 0.17 -0.40 23.22
C GLU A 133 0.94 0.65 22.38
N LYS A 134 1.26 0.35 21.12
CA LYS A 134 2.15 1.17 20.29
C LYS A 134 1.73 1.26 18.84
N TYR A 135 1.32 0.16 18.23
CA TYR A 135 1.15 0.08 16.79
C TYR A 135 -0.30 0.26 16.40
N TRP A 136 -0.61 1.38 15.75
CA TRP A 136 -1.92 1.62 15.16
C TRP A 136 -2.00 1.03 13.76
N ARG A 137 -3.05 0.24 13.50
CA ARG A 137 -3.34 -0.36 12.20
C ARG A 137 -4.80 -0.10 11.81
N PRO A 138 -5.06 0.35 10.56
CA PRO A 138 -6.42 0.50 10.07
C PRO A 138 -7.05 -0.88 9.91
N GLY A 139 -8.29 -1.06 10.40
CA GLY A 139 -9.08 -2.26 10.17
C GLY A 139 -9.65 -2.30 8.74
N LYS A 140 -9.89 -1.14 8.15
CA LYS A 140 -10.37 -1.00 6.78
C LYS A 140 -9.63 0.08 6.01
N MET A 141 -9.29 -0.23 4.76
CA MET A 141 -8.69 0.67 3.78
C MET A 141 -9.55 0.66 2.51
N ALA A 142 -10.26 1.75 2.25
CA ALA A 142 -11.18 1.88 1.12
C ALA A 142 -10.54 2.76 0.03
N MET A 143 -10.30 2.18 -1.14
CA MET A 143 -9.76 2.87 -2.31
C MET A 143 -10.87 3.13 -3.32
N GLU A 144 -11.02 4.37 -3.77
CA GLU A 144 -11.93 4.77 -4.85
C GLU A 144 -11.16 5.47 -5.97
N ASN A 145 -11.34 5.01 -7.20
CA ASN A 145 -10.78 5.61 -8.39
C ASN A 145 -11.79 6.57 -9.03
N HIS A 146 -11.48 7.86 -9.01
CA HIS A 146 -12.35 8.94 -9.46
C HIS A 146 -12.47 9.02 -10.99
N GLN A 147 -11.53 8.41 -11.72
CA GLN A 147 -11.56 8.40 -13.19
C GLN A 147 -12.41 7.25 -13.74
N THR A 148 -12.59 6.17 -12.98
CA THR A 148 -13.33 4.97 -13.42
C THR A 148 -14.57 4.65 -12.58
N GLY A 149 -14.70 5.25 -11.40
CA GLY A 149 -15.75 4.95 -10.41
C GLY A 149 -15.57 3.60 -9.68
N LYS A 150 -14.52 2.83 -10.01
CA LYS A 150 -14.25 1.55 -9.37
C LYS A 150 -13.74 1.73 -7.95
N LYS A 151 -14.03 0.73 -7.10
CA LYS A 151 -13.66 0.74 -5.69
C LYS A 151 -13.04 -0.59 -5.27
N THR A 152 -12.16 -0.56 -4.29
CA THR A 152 -11.60 -1.75 -3.64
C THR A 152 -11.49 -1.51 -2.14
N ASP A 153 -12.05 -2.41 -1.35
CA ASP A 153 -11.86 -2.44 0.10
C ASP A 153 -10.82 -3.50 0.48
N LEU A 154 -9.85 -3.12 1.31
CA LEU A 154 -9.02 -4.06 2.07
C LEU A 154 -9.51 -4.06 3.52
N ILE A 155 -9.91 -5.24 4.00
CA ILE A 155 -10.42 -5.44 5.36
C ILE A 155 -9.44 -6.35 6.10
N TRP A 156 -8.88 -5.86 7.19
CA TRP A 156 -7.93 -6.57 8.02
C TRP A 156 -8.65 -7.27 9.17
N LYS A 157 -8.41 -8.57 9.31
CA LYS A 157 -8.94 -9.39 10.41
C LYS A 157 -7.83 -10.21 11.03
N ASN A 158 -7.93 -10.50 12.33
CA ASN A 158 -7.00 -11.36 13.06
C ASN A 158 -5.53 -10.91 12.98
N PHE A 159 -5.28 -9.61 13.13
CA PHE A 159 -3.93 -9.07 13.10
C PHE A 159 -3.12 -9.61 14.29
N GLN A 160 -1.94 -10.18 14.01
CA GLN A 160 -1.04 -10.73 15.03
C GLN A 160 0.34 -10.10 14.91
N PHE A 161 0.92 -9.73 16.05
CA PHE A 161 2.31 -9.26 16.14
C PHE A 161 3.17 -10.33 16.79
N LYS A 162 4.48 -10.32 16.49
CA LYS A 162 5.48 -11.23 17.09
C LYS A 162 5.09 -12.72 16.98
N ASN A 163 4.58 -13.14 15.83
CA ASN A 163 4.12 -14.51 15.55
C ASN A 163 5.25 -15.49 15.18
N GLY A 164 6.52 -15.13 15.39
CA GLY A 164 7.67 -16.00 15.13
C GLY A 164 8.14 -16.10 13.68
N LEU A 165 7.60 -15.29 12.76
CA LEU A 165 8.12 -15.20 11.39
C LEU A 165 9.57 -14.69 11.39
N GLY A 166 10.40 -15.29 10.55
CA GLY A 166 11.81 -14.91 10.35
C GLY A 166 12.18 -14.77 8.87
N ASP A 167 13.43 -14.43 8.59
CA ASP A 167 13.90 -14.09 7.23
C ASP A 167 13.62 -15.19 6.18
N ARG A 168 13.65 -16.46 6.59
CA ARG A 168 13.40 -17.61 5.71
C ARG A 168 11.96 -17.69 5.20
N ASP A 169 11.01 -17.10 5.93
CA ASP A 169 9.61 -17.03 5.51
C ASP A 169 9.42 -16.03 4.35
N PHE A 170 10.34 -15.06 4.25
CA PHE A 170 10.37 -14.03 3.22
C PHE A 170 11.40 -14.31 2.11
N ASP A 171 11.99 -15.52 2.04
CA ASP A 171 12.81 -15.94 0.91
C ASP A 171 11.92 -16.14 -0.34
N ARG A 172 12.40 -15.77 -1.53
CA ARG A 172 11.69 -16.00 -2.81
C ARG A 172 11.21 -17.46 -2.99
N ASN A 173 11.93 -18.43 -2.47
CA ASN A 173 11.57 -19.85 -2.53
C ASN A 173 10.35 -20.19 -1.66
N SER A 174 10.01 -19.37 -0.66
CA SER A 174 8.81 -19.55 0.17
C SER A 174 7.53 -19.38 -0.66
N LEU A 175 7.55 -18.56 -1.72
CA LEU A 175 6.41 -18.35 -2.62
C LEU A 175 5.88 -19.64 -3.25
N LYS A 176 6.75 -20.64 -3.51
CA LYS A 176 6.32 -21.94 -4.06
C LYS A 176 5.65 -22.83 -3.01
N ARG A 177 5.86 -22.52 -1.73
CA ARG A 177 5.35 -23.25 -0.56
C ARG A 177 4.18 -22.57 0.12
N ALA A 178 3.91 -21.30 -0.19
CA ALA A 178 2.72 -20.58 0.22
C ALA A 178 1.49 -21.30 -0.36
N ARG A 179 0.89 -22.19 0.43
CA ARG A 179 -0.30 -22.98 0.11
C ARG A 179 -1.36 -22.73 1.16
#